data_AF-A0A9X5HBP6-F1
#
_entry.id   AF-A0A9X5HBP6-F1
#
_cell.length_a   1.000
_cell.length_b   1.000
_cell.length_c   1.000
_cell.angle_alpha   90.00
_cell.angle_beta   90.00
_cell.angle_gamma   90.00
#
_symmetry.space_group_name_H-M   'P 1'
#
loop_
_entity.id
_entity.type
_entity.pdbx_description
1 polymer ?
#
loop_
_entity_poly.entity_id
_entity_poly.type
_entity_poly.pdbx_seq_one_letter_code
_entity_poly.pdbx_strand_id
1 'polypeptide(L)' 'MSERTAPPPTVLLRRGEVHSPADPFATAMVVERGQVAWVGSEGAADAFADGVDEVVDLDGALVTPA' A
#
# COMPACT_ATOMS: atom_id res chain seq x y z
N MET A 1 14.14 -8.87 -28.39
CA MET A 1 12.70 -8.63 -28.18
C MET A 1 12.56 -8.09 -26.78
N SER A 2 12.14 -6.83 -26.61
CA SER A 2 11.94 -6.27 -25.27
C SER A 2 10.72 -6.93 -24.65
N GLU A 3 10.94 -7.76 -23.62
CA GLU A 3 9.88 -8.20 -22.72
C GLU A 3 9.34 -6.93 -22.05
N ARG A 4 8.18 -6.47 -22.51
CA ARG A 4 7.42 -5.48 -21.75
C ARG A 4 6.84 -6.24 -20.56
N THR A 5 7.58 -6.28 -19.46
CA THR A 5 7.03 -6.70 -18.17
C THR A 5 5.75 -5.91 -17.95
N ALA A 6 4.67 -6.60 -17.60
CA ALA A 6 3.42 -5.94 -17.25
C ALA A 6 3.69 -4.88 -16.16
N PRO A 7 2.98 -3.73 -16.17
CA PRO A 7 3.17 -2.75 -15.11
C PRO A 7 2.95 -3.41 -13.74
N PRO A 8 3.69 -2.99 -12.69
CA PRO A 8 3.47 -3.52 -11.35
C PRO A 8 2.01 -3.30 -10.93
N PRO A 9 1.38 -4.27 -10.23
CA PRO A 9 0.02 -4.12 -9.75
C PRO A 9 -0.07 -2.96 -8.75
N THR A 10 -1.28 -2.41 -8.62
CA THR A 10 -1.63 -1.50 -7.54
C THR A 10 -2.00 -2.32 -6.32
N VAL A 11 -1.31 -2.10 -5.21
CA VAL A 11 -1.47 -2.89 -3.99
C VAL A 11 -1.89 -2.00 -2.84
N LEU A 12 -2.96 -2.38 -2.13
CA LEU A 12 -3.30 -1.86 -0.82
C LEU A 12 -2.72 -2.77 0.26
N LEU A 13 -1.78 -2.26 1.04
CA LEU A 13 -1.32 -2.86 2.29
C LEU A 13 -2.17 -2.27 3.43
N ARG A 14 -2.85 -3.11 4.22
CA ARG A 14 -3.79 -2.63 5.26
C ARG A 14 -3.64 -3.39 6.58
N ARG A 15 -4.22 -2.85 7.65
CA ARG A 15 -4.17 -3.40 9.02
C ARG A 15 -2.75 -3.70 9.53
N GLY A 16 -1.77 -2.88 9.17
CA GLY A 16 -0.39 -2.98 9.67
C GLY A 16 0.03 -1.78 10.49
N GLU A 17 1.33 -1.70 10.78
CA GLU A 17 1.99 -0.49 11.26
C GLU A 17 2.91 0.03 10.16
N VAL A 18 2.65 1.23 9.63
CA VAL A 18 3.43 1.80 8.53
C VAL A 18 4.34 2.91 9.06
N HIS A 19 5.65 2.65 9.09
CA HIS A 19 6.62 3.65 9.53
C HIS A 19 6.89 4.67 8.43
N SER A 20 6.29 5.85 8.54
CA SER A 20 6.46 6.93 7.58
C SER A 20 6.44 8.32 8.24
N PRO A 21 7.32 9.25 7.83
CA PRO A 21 7.24 10.64 8.30
C PRO A 21 6.01 11.39 7.75
N ALA A 22 5.34 10.87 6.71
CA ALA A 22 4.17 11.51 6.11
C ALA A 22 2.93 11.42 7.00
N ASP A 23 2.80 10.34 7.77
CA ASP A 23 1.76 10.14 8.78
C ASP A 23 2.29 9.18 9.87
N PRO A 24 2.57 9.67 11.10
CA PRO A 24 3.10 8.87 12.20
C PRO A 24 2.17 7.75 12.71
N PHE A 25 0.89 7.78 12.35
CA PHE A 25 -0.11 6.80 12.80
C PHE A 25 -0.66 5.97 11.64
N ALA A 26 0.05 5.94 10.52
CA ALA A 26 -0.36 5.19 9.35
C ALA A 26 -0.46 3.70 9.64
N THR A 27 -1.56 3.12 9.19
CA THR A 27 -1.90 1.69 9.33
C THR A 27 -2.19 1.03 7.97
N ALA A 28 -2.17 1.82 6.89
CA ALA A 28 -2.35 1.38 5.53
C ALA A 28 -1.53 2.22 4.53
N MET A 29 -1.22 1.64 3.37
CA MET A 29 -0.46 2.28 2.29
C MET A 29 -0.90 1.71 0.93
N VAL A 30 -0.99 2.58 -0.08
CA VAL A 30 -1.20 2.17 -1.48
C VAL A 30 0.09 2.36 -2.26
N VAL A 31 0.50 1.31 -2.97
CA VAL A 31 1.60 1.35 -3.93
C VAL A 31 1.02 1.20 -5.33
N GLU A 32 1.24 2.19 -6.19
CA GLU A 32 0.84 2.18 -7.59
C GLU A 32 2.09 2.28 -8.46
N ARG A 33 2.28 1.33 -9.39
CA ARG A 33 3.40 1.35 -10.36
C ARG A 33 4.78 1.49 -9.69
N GLY A 34 4.94 0.88 -8.51
CA GLY A 34 6.17 0.94 -7.72
C GLY A 34 6.42 2.27 -7.02
N GLN A 35 5.42 3.14 -6.91
CA GLN A 35 5.48 4.39 -6.16
C GLN A 35 4.44 4.37 -5.05
N VAL A 36 4.75 5.00 -3.91
CA VAL A 36 3.77 5.19 -2.84
C VAL A 36 2.78 6.27 -3.31
N ALA A 37 1.55 5.85 -3.61
CA ALA A 37 0.48 6.74 -4.05
C ALA A 37 -0.26 7.37 -2.87
N TRP A 38 -0.31 6.66 -1.73
CA TRP A 38 -1.02 7.12 -0.54
C TRP A 38 -0.52 6.39 0.72
N VAL A 39 -0.57 7.08 1.86
CA VAL A 39 -0.29 6.56 3.21
C VAL A 39 -1.32 7.13 4.17
N GLY A 40 -1.86 6.32 5.08
CA GLY A 40 -2.78 6.82 6.10
C GLY A 40 -3.43 5.72 6.94
N SER A 41 -4.64 5.99 7.42
CA SER A 41 -5.35 5.13 8.38
C SER A 41 -6.18 4.02 7.73
N GLU A 42 -6.37 2.93 8.45
CA GLU A 42 -7.22 1.80 8.07
C GLU A 42 -8.65 2.22 7.68
N GLY A 43 -9.27 3.15 8.43
CA GLY A 43 -10.62 3.61 8.11
C GLY A 43 -10.71 4.37 6.79
N ALA A 44 -9.64 5.05 6.36
CA ALA A 44 -9.57 5.67 5.05
C ALA A 44 -9.23 4.65 3.95
N ALA A 45 -8.58 3.54 4.30
CA ALA A 45 -8.18 2.49 3.37
C ALA A 45 -9.37 1.81 2.67
N ASP A 46 -10.54 1.75 3.33
CA ASP A 46 -11.77 1.18 2.78
C ASP A 46 -12.17 1.81 1.44
N ALA A 47 -11.88 3.10 1.24
CA ALA A 47 -12.18 3.82 0.00
C ALA A 47 -11.38 3.31 -1.22
N PHE A 48 -10.28 2.59 -0.98
CA PHE A 48 -9.41 2.06 -2.04
C PHE A 48 -9.62 0.57 -2.31
N ALA A 49 -10.30 -0.17 -1.43
CA ALA A 49 -10.35 -1.64 -1.45
C ALA A 49 -10.89 -2.22 -2.78
N ASP A 50 -11.87 -1.56 -3.40
CA ASP A 50 -12.47 -2.00 -4.68
C ASP A 50 -11.67 -1.52 -5.92
N GLY A 51 -10.72 -0.60 -5.74
CA GLY A 51 -10.01 0.08 -6.83
C GLY A 51 -8.57 -0.39 -7.05
N VAL A 52 -8.06 -1.27 -6.21
CA VAL A 52 -6.71 -1.84 -6.31
C VAL A 52 -6.74 -3.23 -6.93
N ASP A 53 -5.61 -3.64 -7.52
CA ASP A 53 -5.48 -4.99 -8.10
C ASP A 53 -5.32 -6.06 -7.00
N GLU A 54 -4.73 -5.69 -5.87
CA GLU A 54 -4.46 -6.59 -4.75
C GLU A 54 -4.65 -5.88 -3.40
N VAL A 55 -5.28 -6.58 -2.46
CA VAL A 55 -5.38 -6.19 -1.06
C VAL A 55 -4.59 -7.18 -0.22
N VAL A 56 -3.58 -6.69 0.49
CA VAL A 56 -2.79 -7.47 1.43
C VAL A 56 -3.16 -7.03 2.85
N ASP A 57 -3.72 -7.97 3.59
CA ASP A 57 -3.86 -7.86 5.03
C ASP A 57 -2.51 -8.15 5.70
N LEU A 58 -2.00 -7.17 6.45
CA LEU A 58 -0.73 -7.28 7.15
C LEU A 58 -0.84 -7.96 8.53
N ASP A 59 -2.05 -8.16 9.06
CA ASP A 59 -2.26 -8.78 10.39
C ASP A 59 -1.38 -8.16 11.51
N GLY A 60 -1.30 -6.83 11.52
CA GLY A 60 -0.49 -6.07 12.47
C GLY A 60 1.01 -6.05 12.18
N ALA A 61 1.48 -6.58 11.04
CA ALA A 61 2.88 -6.53 10.66
C ALA A 61 3.39 -5.10 10.38
N LEU A 62 4.70 -4.93 10.54
CA LEU A 62 5.41 -3.66 10.35
C LEU A 62 5.87 -3.49 8.89
N VAL A 63 5.62 -2.30 8.33
CA VAL A 63 6.19 -1.83 7.06
C VAL A 63 7.22 -0.74 7.36
N THR A 64 8.45 -0.93 6.89
CA THR A 64 9.53 0.06 7.01
C THR A 64 10.14 0.39 5.65
N PRO A 65 10.77 1.57 5.49
CA PRO A 65 11.70 1.80 4.39
C PRO A 65 12.85 0.78 4.40
N ALA A 66 13.39 0.47 3.22
CA ALA A 66 14.50 -0.45 3.00
C ALA A 66 15.87 0.24 3.03
#